data_AF-A0A1M6JIZ5-F1
#
_entry.id   AF-A0A1M6JIZ5-F1
#
_cell.length_a   1.000
_cell.length_b   1.000
_cell.length_c   1.000
_cell.angle_alpha   90.00
_cell.angle_beta   90.00
_cell.angle_gamma   90.00
#
_symmetry.space_group_name_H-M   'P 1'
#
loop_
_entity.id
_entity.type
_entity.pdbx_description
1 polymer ?
#
loop_
_entity_poly.entity_id
_entity_poly.type
_entity_poly.pdbx_seq_one_letter_code
_entity_poly.pdbx_strand_id
1 'polypeptide(L)' 'MPTDKPQLKTYINKQDKAKFSHIAKNDRRSDSNLLEYIVLNYIEDYEKEHGQLIVGEDGKVTLAQPKVVKQGKSSNSKTG' A
#
# COMPACT_ATOMS: atom_id res chain seq x y z
N MET A 1 -16.09 10.17 -17.32
CA MET A 1 -15.11 10.21 -18.41
C MET A 1 -14.52 8.83 -18.57
N PRO A 2 -14.20 8.38 -19.79
CA PRO A 2 -13.33 7.22 -19.97
C PRO A 2 -12.05 7.48 -19.19
N THR A 3 -11.62 6.50 -18.40
CA THR A 3 -10.38 6.57 -17.65
C THR A 3 -9.49 5.46 -18.17
N ASP A 4 -8.28 5.80 -18.58
CA ASP A 4 -7.27 4.84 -19.04
C ASP A 4 -6.60 4.12 -17.86
N LYS A 5 -7.05 4.40 -16.62
CA LYS A 5 -6.51 3.76 -15.42
C LYS A 5 -6.88 2.26 -15.39
N PRO A 6 -5.92 1.37 -15.05
CA PRO A 6 -6.21 -0.03 -14.84
C PRO A 6 -7.23 -0.20 -13.70
N GLN A 7 -8.12 -1.18 -13.83
CA GLN A 7 -9.22 -1.41 -12.88
C GLN A 7 -8.98 -2.67 -12.05
N LEU A 8 -9.12 -2.54 -10.73
CA LEU A 8 -9.29 -3.66 -9.81
C LEU A 8 -10.78 -4.04 -9.75
N LYS A 9 -11.09 -5.27 -10.18
CA LYS A 9 -12.43 -5.86 -10.06
C LYS A 9 -12.35 -7.06 -9.11
N THR A 10 -13.35 -7.19 -8.24
CA THR A 10 -13.43 -8.29 -7.29
C THR A 10 -14.86 -8.79 -7.17
N TYR A 11 -14.99 -10.03 -6.71
CA TYR A 11 -16.26 -10.66 -6.36
C TYR A 11 -16.34 -10.80 -4.85
N ILE A 12 -17.41 -10.27 -4.26
CA ILE A 12 -17.68 -10.38 -2.82
C ILE A 12 -19.13 -10.80 -2.60
N ASN A 13 -19.41 -11.37 -1.44
CA ASN A 13 -20.78 -11.76 -1.11
C ASN A 13 -21.68 -10.52 -0.92
N LYS A 14 -23.00 -10.75 -0.98
CA LYS A 14 -24.00 -9.68 -0.89
C LYS A 14 -23.96 -8.93 0.45
N GLN A 15 -23.67 -9.62 1.55
CA GLN A 15 -23.66 -9.03 2.89
C GLN A 15 -22.51 -8.03 3.03
N ASP A 16 -21.31 -8.40 2.60
CA ASP A 16 -20.14 -7.54 2.69
C ASP A 16 -20.22 -6.38 1.69
N LYS A 17 -20.81 -6.60 0.52
CA LYS A 17 -21.12 -5.51 -0.42
C LYS A 17 -22.02 -4.46 0.22
N ALA A 18 -23.03 -4.88 0.96
CA ALA A 18 -23.95 -3.97 1.63
C ALA A 18 -23.26 -3.16 2.74
N LYS A 19 -22.42 -3.81 3.56
CA LYS A 19 -21.60 -3.12 4.58
C LYS A 19 -20.67 -2.11 3.93
N PHE A 20 -19.97 -2.52 2.87
CA PHE A 20 -19.03 -1.66 2.16
C PHE A 20 -19.70 -0.40 1.60
N SER A 21 -20.86 -0.55 0.96
CA SER A 21 -21.63 0.59 0.45
C SER A 21 -22.19 1.49 1.55
N HIS A 22 -22.50 0.94 2.72
CA HIS A 22 -22.89 1.75 3.86
C HIS A 22 -21.73 2.62 4.36
N ILE A 23 -20.54 2.04 4.50
CA ILE A 23 -19.32 2.77 4.90
C ILE A 23 -19.00 3.87 3.89
N ALA A 24 -18.98 3.54 2.59
CA ALA A 24 -18.70 4.50 1.53
C ALA A 24 -19.65 5.72 1.59
N LYS A 25 -20.96 5.47 1.79
CA LYS A 25 -21.95 6.54 1.95
C LYS A 25 -21.68 7.43 3.16
N ASN A 26 -21.36 6.84 4.31
CA ASN A 26 -21.06 7.60 5.53
C ASN A 26 -19.83 8.50 5.35
N ASP A 27 -18.83 8.02 4.58
CA ASP A 27 -17.61 8.76 4.27
C ASP A 27 -17.78 9.75 3.11
N ARG A 28 -19.01 9.91 2.57
CA ARG A 28 -19.32 10.72 1.38
C ARG A 28 -18.48 10.31 0.15
N ARG A 29 -18.23 9.02 0.00
CA ARG A 29 -17.45 8.41 -1.10
C ARG A 29 -18.35 7.49 -1.93
N SER A 30 -17.96 7.28 -3.19
CA SER A 30 -18.46 6.16 -3.97
C SER A 30 -17.76 4.87 -3.52
N ASP A 31 -18.36 3.72 -3.82
CA ASP A 31 -17.72 2.43 -3.56
C ASP A 31 -16.35 2.31 -4.23
N SER A 32 -16.23 2.76 -5.48
CA SER A 32 -14.96 2.75 -6.22
C SER A 32 -13.92 3.64 -5.57
N ASN A 33 -14.30 4.83 -5.09
CA ASN A 33 -13.37 5.74 -4.43
C ASN A 33 -12.92 5.21 -3.06
N LEU A 34 -13.81 4.53 -2.33
CA LEU A 34 -13.45 3.88 -1.07
C LEU A 34 -12.50 2.70 -1.34
N LEU A 35 -12.75 1.92 -2.39
CA LEU A 35 -11.89 0.80 -2.76
C LEU A 35 -10.49 1.29 -3.18
N GLU A 36 -10.42 2.33 -4.01
CA GLU A 36 -9.15 2.97 -4.39
C GLU A 36 -8.38 3.44 -3.14
N TYR A 37 -9.06 4.12 -2.22
CA TYR A 37 -8.46 4.56 -0.97
C TYR A 37 -7.91 3.40 -0.12
N ILE A 38 -8.70 2.34 0.10
CA ILE A 38 -8.27 1.19 0.91
C ILE A 38 -7.07 0.48 0.26
N VAL A 39 -7.10 0.27 -1.06
CA VAL A 39 -6.01 -0.39 -1.78
C VAL A 39 -4.71 0.39 -1.67
N LEU A 40 -4.75 1.72 -1.86
CA LEU A 40 -3.57 2.56 -1.78
C LEU A 40 -2.95 2.56 -0.37
N ASN A 41 -3.77 2.71 0.67
CA ASN A 41 -3.27 2.64 2.04
C ASN A 41 -2.69 1.26 2.37
N TYR A 42 -3.33 0.19 1.90
CA TYR A 42 -2.83 -1.17 2.14
C TYR A 42 -1.45 -1.39 1.49
N ILE A 43 -1.24 -0.89 0.27
CA ILE A 43 0.07 -0.95 -0.40
C ILE A 43 1.11 -0.18 0.40
N GLU A 44 0.78 1.06 0.81
CA GLU A 44 1.69 1.91 1.57
C GLU A 44 2.10 1.27 2.90
N ASP A 45 1.14 0.70 3.63
CA ASP A 45 1.40 0.04 4.91
C ASP A 45 2.20 -1.25 4.72
N TYR A 46 1.91 -2.01 3.65
CA TYR A 46 2.71 -3.18 3.29
C TYR A 46 4.16 -2.80 3.00
N GLU A 47 4.40 -1.72 2.24
CA GLU A 47 5.74 -1.24 1.92
C GLU A 47 6.51 -0.75 3.16
N LYS A 48 5.82 -0.13 4.13
CA LYS A 48 6.43 0.27 5.41
C LYS A 48 6.91 -0.95 6.22
N GLU A 49 6.14 -2.03 6.21
CA GLU A 49 6.44 -3.23 6.99
C GLU A 49 7.47 -4.16 6.32
N HIS A 50 7.42 -4.28 4.99
CA HIS A 50 8.14 -5.32 4.24
C HIS A 50 9.27 -4.77 3.36
N GLY A 51 9.33 -3.45 3.19
CA GLY A 51 10.21 -2.79 2.24
C GLY A 51 9.48 -2.38 0.96
N GLN A 52 10.07 -1.42 0.24
CA GLN A 52 9.45 -0.80 -0.94
C GLN A 52 9.24 -1.81 -2.08
N LEU A 53 8.09 -1.75 -2.73
CA LEU A 53 7.78 -2.51 -3.92
C LEU A 53 8.30 -1.75 -5.15
N ILE A 54 9.19 -2.37 -5.91
CA ILE A 54 9.71 -1.83 -7.17
C ILE A 54 9.05 -2.55 -8.33
N VAL A 55 8.37 -1.80 -9.18
CA VAL A 55 7.76 -2.29 -10.42
C VAL A 55 8.77 -2.14 -11.56
N GLY A 56 9.18 -3.26 -12.16
CA GLY A 56 10.05 -3.29 -13.33
C GLY A 56 9.31 -2.92 -14.62
N GLU A 57 10.06 -2.62 -15.68
CA GLU A 57 9.49 -2.31 -17.01
C GLU A 57 8.68 -3.47 -17.61
N ASP A 58 8.93 -4.70 -17.15
CA ASP A 58 8.18 -5.91 -17.52
C ASP A 58 6.92 -6.14 -16.68
N GLY A 59 6.58 -5.20 -15.79
CA GLY A 59 5.42 -5.28 -14.89
C GLY A 59 5.63 -6.21 -13.69
N LYS A 60 6.82 -6.79 -13.49
CA LYS A 60 7.10 -7.61 -12.31
C LYS A 60 7.38 -6.73 -11.10
N VAL A 61 6.93 -7.20 -9.94
CA VAL A 61 7.13 -6.52 -8.66
C VAL A 61 8.23 -7.23 -7.88
N THR A 62 9.18 -6.46 -7.34
CA THR A 62 10.26 -6.95 -6.48
C THR A 62 10.33 -6.15 -5.19
N LEU A 63 10.75 -6.79 -4.09
CA LEU A 63 11.00 -6.11 -2.82
C LEU A 63 12.39 -5.49 -2.85
N ALA A 64 12.47 -4.17 -2.64
CA ALA A 64 13.73 -3.53 -2.33
C ALA A 64 14.20 -4.06 -0.97
N GLN A 65 15.31 -4.80 -0.93
CA GLN A 65 15.91 -5.14 0.36
C GLN A 65 16.17 -3.85 1.13
N PRO A 66 15.82 -3.78 2.44
CA PRO A 66 16.21 -2.64 3.25
C PRO A 66 17.74 -2.55 3.16
N LYS A 67 18.25 -1.45 2.57
CA LYS A 67 19.67 -1.13 2.68
C LYS A 67 19.96 -1.14 4.16
N VAL A 68 20.72 -2.13 4.63
CA VAL A 68 21.32 -2.12 5.96
C VAL A 68 22.14 -0.83 6.01
N VAL A 69 21.57 0.23 6.56
CA VAL A 69 22.32 1.39 6.98
C VAL A 69 23.24 0.84 8.04
N LYS A 70 24.48 0.53 7.66
CA LYS A 70 25.56 0.31 8.61
C LYS A 70 25.66 1.60 9.41
N GLN A 71 24.94 1.67 10.53
CA GLN A 71 25.27 2.61 11.58
C GLN A 71 26.69 2.21 12.00
N GLY A 72 27.66 2.97 11.51
CA GLY A 72 29.01 2.92 12.00
C GLY A 72 28.95 3.23 13.49
N LYS A 73 28.93 2.19 14.31
CA LYS A 73 29.41 2.26 15.69
C LYS A 73 30.91 2.53 15.58
N SER A 74 31.31 3.80 15.53
CA SER A 74 32.63 4.22 15.99
C SER A 74 32.44 4.72 17.41
N SER A 75 32.77 3.82 18.33
CA SER A 75 32.89 3.96 19.77
C SER A 75 33.37 5.32 20.28
N ASN A 76 32.69 5.77 21.33
CA ASN A 76 33.19 6.74 22.30
C ASN A 76 34.35 6.16 23.14
N SER A 77 35.06 7.10 23.78
CA SER A 77 35.89 7.01 24.98
C SER A 77 37.25 6.32 24.85
N LYS A 78 38.28 7.13 24.57
CA LYS A 78 39.65 6.86 25.01
C LYS A 78 39.85 7.52 26.37
N THR A 79 40.10 6.67 27.36
CA THR A 79 40.62 6.94 28.70
C THR A 79 41.92 7.75 28.65
N GLY A 80 42.08 8.68 29.59
CA GLY A 80 43.30 9.44 29.85
C GLY A 80 43.10 10.38 31.02
#